data_AF-A0A067YS87-F1
#
_entry.id   AF-A0A067YS87-F1
#
_cell.length_a   1.000
_cell.length_b   1.000
_cell.length_c   1.000
_cell.angle_alpha   90.00
_cell.angle_beta   90.00
_cell.angle_gamma   90.00
#
_symmetry.space_group_name_H-M   'P 1'
#
loop_
_entity.id
_entity.type
_entity.pdbx_description
1 polymer ?
#
loop_
_entity_poly.entity_id
_entity_poly.type
_entity_poly.pdbx_seq_one_letter_code
_entity_poly.pdbx_strand_id
1 'polypeptide(L)'
;MKSVLALAMVGSAAAYVPMAMNMDRRQVVQTGAATAAVAPFLQGQAASAGMDKSAKAPAITIFDHRGCSRAPKESSAKSGSQDDEMLVKVASTKVTVSEDVAAKKLQEFIGFKEKGLDGSVIRKK
;
A
#
# COMPACT_ATOMS: atom_id res chain seq x y z
N MET A 1 45.24 -27.35 21.25
CA MET A 1 45.14 -27.60 19.79
C MET A 1 45.06 -29.13 19.62
N LYS A 2 44.05 -29.80 19.08
CA LYS A 2 42.85 -29.45 18.32
C LYS A 2 41.81 -30.54 18.63
N SER A 3 40.62 -30.16 19.10
CA SER A 3 39.46 -31.05 19.19
C SER A 3 38.28 -30.29 18.60
N VAL A 4 38.22 -30.22 17.27
CA VAL A 4 37.04 -29.72 16.56
C VAL A 4 36.22 -30.95 16.20
N LEU A 5 35.26 -31.25 17.06
CA LEU A 5 34.24 -32.25 16.84
C LEU A 5 33.34 -31.75 15.70
N ALA A 6 33.21 -32.58 14.68
CA ALA A 6 32.22 -32.42 13.64
C ALA A 6 30.81 -32.45 14.26
N LEU A 7 30.05 -31.37 14.04
CA LEU A 7 28.59 -31.42 13.97
C LEU A 7 28.13 -30.55 12.80
N ALA A 8 28.69 -30.86 11.63
CA ALA A 8 28.03 -30.59 10.37
C ALA A 8 26.93 -31.65 10.18
N MET A 9 25.77 -31.20 9.72
CA MET A 9 24.54 -31.97 9.45
C MET A 9 23.75 -32.42 10.67
N VAL A 10 22.83 -31.56 11.14
CA VAL A 10 21.37 -31.79 11.11
C VAL A 10 20.73 -30.42 11.38
N GLY A 11 19.96 -29.87 10.44
CA GLY A 11 19.18 -28.65 10.72
C GLY A 11 18.78 -27.75 9.55
N SER A 12 18.98 -28.12 8.27
CA SER A 12 18.37 -27.38 7.14
C SER A 12 17.03 -27.99 6.71
N ALA A 13 16.15 -28.25 7.68
CA ALA A 13 14.77 -28.69 7.43
C ALA A 13 13.71 -27.70 7.96
N ALA A 14 14.09 -26.49 8.35
CA ALA A 14 13.15 -25.44 8.76
C ALA A 14 12.96 -24.31 7.72
N ALA A 15 13.71 -24.33 6.61
CA ALA A 15 13.58 -23.33 5.54
C ALA A 15 12.92 -23.87 4.26
N TYR A 16 12.42 -25.11 4.26
CA TYR A 16 11.49 -25.59 3.26
C TYR A 16 10.10 -25.56 3.90
N VAL A 17 9.38 -24.45 3.69
CA VAL A 17 7.92 -24.46 3.81
C VAL A 17 7.42 -24.87 2.43
N PRO A 18 7.14 -26.16 2.16
CA PRO A 18 6.27 -26.46 1.04
C PRO A 18 4.94 -25.79 1.37
N MET A 19 4.56 -24.80 0.56
CA MET A 19 3.19 -24.29 0.51
C MET A 19 2.29 -25.41 -0.04
N ALA A 20 2.18 -26.52 0.68
CA ALA A 20 1.14 -27.50 0.49
C ALA A 20 -0.08 -26.95 1.22
N MET A 21 -0.97 -26.30 0.47
CA MET A 21 -2.28 -25.80 0.92
C MET A 21 -3.22 -26.98 1.24
N ASN A 22 -2.85 -27.81 2.21
CA ASN A 22 -3.71 -28.84 2.80
C ASN A 22 -3.27 -29.10 4.25
N MET A 23 -3.27 -28.05 5.07
CA MET A 23 -3.10 -28.19 6.52
C MET A 23 -4.47 -28.40 7.16
N ASP A 24 -4.74 -29.62 7.62
CA ASP A 24 -5.91 -29.93 8.44
C ASP A 24 -5.91 -29.11 9.73
N ARG A 25 -7.08 -28.61 10.14
CA ARG A 25 -7.26 -27.71 11.29
C ARG A 25 -6.63 -28.20 12.60
N ARG A 26 -6.44 -29.51 12.78
CA ARG A 26 -5.75 -30.08 13.96
C ARG A 26 -4.24 -29.82 13.97
N GLN A 27 -3.60 -29.77 12.80
CA GLN A 27 -2.15 -29.57 12.69
C GLN A 27 -1.78 -28.12 13.00
N VAL A 28 -2.63 -27.16 12.63
CA VAL A 28 -2.51 -25.73 13.01
C VAL A 28 -2.49 -25.54 14.52
N VAL A 29 -3.28 -26.31 15.28
CA VAL A 29 -3.34 -26.20 16.74
C VAL A 29 -2.07 -26.74 17.40
N GLN A 30 -1.52 -27.84 16.89
CA GLN A 30 -0.28 -28.42 17.41
C GLN A 30 0.94 -27.55 17.10
N THR A 31 1.03 -26.96 15.90
CA THR A 31 2.09 -26.03 15.55
C THR A 31 1.95 -24.70 16.31
N GLY A 32 0.72 -24.21 16.50
CA GLY A 32 0.42 -22.99 17.27
C GLY A 32 0.82 -23.09 18.75
N ALA A 33 0.68 -24.27 19.36
CA ALA A 33 1.10 -24.52 20.74
C ALA A 33 2.64 -24.47 20.91
N ALA A 34 3.42 -24.88 19.91
CA ALA A 34 4.87 -24.82 19.95
C ALA A 34 5.42 -23.40 19.76
N THR A 35 4.73 -22.56 18.98
CA THR A 35 5.12 -21.15 18.76
C THR A 35 4.76 -20.23 19.92
N ALA A 36 3.86 -20.64 20.82
CA ALA A 36 3.47 -19.84 21.98
C ALA A 36 4.61 -19.67 23.00
N ALA A 37 5.59 -20.58 23.04
CA ALA A 37 6.73 -20.51 23.96
C ALA A 37 7.82 -19.50 23.55
N VAL A 38 7.79 -19.01 22.31
CA VAL A 38 8.72 -17.98 21.78
C VAL A 38 8.03 -16.66 21.40
N ALA A 39 6.72 -16.57 21.64
CA ALA A 39 5.90 -15.42 21.29
C ALA A 39 6.24 -14.07 21.98
N PRO A 40 6.83 -13.99 23.20
CA PRO A 40 7.02 -12.67 23.80
C PRO A 40 8.18 -11.87 23.17
N PHE A 41 9.03 -12.48 22.33
CA PHE A 41 10.16 -11.79 21.67
C PHE A 41 9.87 -11.36 20.22
N LEU A 42 8.69 -11.69 19.68
CA LEU A 42 8.24 -11.32 18.34
C LEU A 42 6.99 -10.42 18.41
N GLN A 43 6.90 -9.56 19.42
CA GLN A 43 5.95 -8.46 19.40
C GLN A 43 6.29 -7.59 18.19
N GLY A 44 5.46 -7.67 17.15
CA GLY A 44 5.60 -6.85 15.95
C GLY A 44 5.70 -5.40 16.37
N GLN A 45 6.88 -4.80 16.17
CA GLN A 45 7.10 -3.39 16.45
C GLN A 45 6.08 -2.61 15.61
N ALA A 46 5.17 -1.89 16.27
CA ALA A 46 4.19 -1.08 15.59
C ALA A 46 4.95 -0.12 14.65
N ALA A 47 4.60 -0.14 13.36
CA ALA A 47 5.20 0.76 12.40
C ALA A 47 4.96 2.20 12.86
N SER A 48 6.01 2.90 13.29
CA SER A 48 5.96 4.31 13.67
C SER A 48 5.94 5.17 12.42
N ALA A 49 4.83 5.14 11.68
CA ALA A 49 4.60 6.05 10.57
C ALA A 49 4.25 7.44 11.12
N GLY A 50 5.28 8.26 11.35
CA GLY A 50 5.13 9.68 11.68
C GLY A 50 4.93 10.54 10.42
N MET A 51 4.25 11.68 10.56
CA MET A 51 4.17 12.69 9.50
C MET A 51 5.56 13.33 9.31
N ASP A 52 6.15 13.16 8.13
CA ASP A 52 7.51 13.62 7.80
C ASP A 52 7.59 15.11 7.39
N LYS A 53 6.44 15.80 7.33
CA LYS A 53 6.29 17.21 6.90
C LYS A 53 6.81 17.51 5.49
N SER A 54 7.04 16.49 4.67
CA SER A 54 7.58 16.64 3.30
C SER A 54 6.56 17.24 2.31
N ALA A 55 5.29 17.35 2.73
CA ALA A 55 4.14 17.65 1.89
C ALA A 55 3.97 16.68 0.70
N LYS A 56 4.57 15.48 0.77
CA LYS A 56 4.32 14.43 -0.23
C LYS A 56 3.01 13.73 0.06
N ALA A 57 2.25 13.51 -1.00
CA ALA A 57 1.03 12.72 -0.98
C ALA A 57 0.99 11.77 -2.19
N PRO A 58 0.24 10.65 -2.11
CA PRO A 58 -0.01 9.79 -3.26
C PRO A 58 -0.83 10.53 -4.33
N ALA A 59 -0.24 10.78 -5.49
CA ALA A 59 -0.95 11.17 -6.69
C ALA A 59 -1.39 9.91 -7.45
N ILE A 60 -2.70 9.73 -7.54
CA ILE A 60 -3.33 8.56 -8.15
C ILE A 60 -3.93 8.98 -9.50
N THR A 61 -3.63 8.21 -10.54
CA THR A 61 -4.27 8.35 -11.85
C THR A 61 -4.86 7.01 -12.26
N ILE A 62 -6.17 6.98 -12.47
CA ILE A 62 -6.91 5.81 -12.92
C ILE A 62 -7.11 5.93 -14.43
N PHE A 63 -6.54 5.00 -15.17
CA PHE A 63 -6.71 4.88 -16.60
C PHE A 63 -7.64 3.71 -16.87
N ASP A 64 -8.93 3.98 -17.07
CA ASP A 64 -9.83 3.05 -17.73
C ASP A 64 -9.82 3.38 -19.22
N HIS A 65 -8.87 2.79 -19.94
CA HIS A 65 -8.58 3.10 -21.34
C HIS A 65 -9.03 1.99 -22.30
N ARG A 66 -10.05 1.21 -21.92
CA ARG A 66 -10.64 0.17 -22.79
C ARG A 66 -11.11 0.78 -24.11
N GLY A 67 -10.62 0.25 -25.23
CA GLY A 67 -10.90 0.75 -26.59
C GLY A 67 -10.06 1.97 -27.02
N CYS A 68 -9.11 2.43 -26.21
CA CYS A 68 -8.22 3.52 -26.59
C CYS A 68 -7.22 3.07 -27.66
N SER A 69 -7.11 3.82 -28.77
CA SER A 69 -6.21 3.47 -29.88
C SER A 69 -4.72 3.58 -29.51
N ARG A 70 -4.40 4.23 -28.39
CA ARG A 70 -3.04 4.36 -27.87
C ARG A 70 -2.63 3.07 -27.14
N ALA A 71 -1.66 2.36 -27.71
CA ALA A 71 -1.15 1.11 -27.12
C ALA A 71 -0.53 1.30 -25.71
N PRO A 72 -0.87 0.46 -24.72
CA PRO A 72 -0.29 0.50 -23.39
C PRO A 72 1.20 0.08 -23.43
N LYS A 73 2.08 0.84 -22.76
CA LYS A 73 3.54 0.60 -22.78
C LYS A 73 4.23 0.74 -21.41
N GLU A 74 3.46 1.02 -20.37
CA GLU A 74 3.96 1.28 -19.01
C GLU A 74 3.97 0.03 -18.11
N SER A 75 3.33 -1.07 -18.54
CA SER A 75 3.30 -2.36 -17.85
C SER A 75 3.83 -3.47 -18.76
N SER A 76 4.57 -4.42 -18.19
CA SER A 76 5.15 -5.56 -18.91
C SER A 76 4.33 -6.85 -18.78
N ALA A 77 3.40 -6.93 -17.82
CA ALA A 77 2.59 -8.13 -17.60
C ALA A 77 1.24 -8.00 -18.32
N LYS A 78 0.79 -9.11 -18.94
CA LYS A 78 -0.51 -9.22 -19.58
C LYS A 78 -1.38 -10.21 -18.81
N SER A 79 -2.60 -9.79 -18.56
CA SER A 79 -3.69 -10.56 -17.97
C SER A 79 -4.45 -11.38 -19.02
N GLY A 80 -4.41 -10.98 -20.29
CA GLY A 80 -5.26 -11.56 -21.34
C GLY A 80 -6.73 -11.15 -21.23
N SER A 81 -7.02 -10.15 -20.39
CA SER A 81 -8.36 -9.61 -20.13
C SER A 81 -8.40 -8.11 -20.45
N GLN A 82 -9.54 -7.46 -20.21
CA GLN A 82 -9.68 -6.01 -20.27
C GLN A 82 -8.69 -5.23 -19.38
N ASP A 83 -8.08 -5.88 -18.38
CA ASP A 83 -7.07 -5.24 -17.52
C ASP A 83 -5.81 -4.87 -18.31
N ASP A 84 -5.59 -5.46 -19.48
CA ASP A 84 -4.48 -5.10 -20.38
C ASP A 84 -4.61 -3.69 -20.96
N GLU A 85 -5.80 -3.09 -20.88
CA GLU A 85 -6.13 -1.73 -21.31
C GLU A 85 -6.40 -0.79 -20.12
N MET A 86 -6.20 -1.25 -18.88
CA MET A 86 -6.42 -0.47 -17.67
C MET A 86 -5.13 -0.32 -16.87
N LEU A 87 -4.99 0.81 -16.16
CA LEU A 87 -3.80 1.07 -15.34
C LEU A 87 -4.12 1.97 -14.15
N VAL A 88 -3.53 1.66 -13.00
CA VAL A 88 -3.50 2.55 -11.84
C VAL A 88 -2.07 3.04 -11.64
N LYS A 89 -1.83 4.33 -11.88
CA LYS A 89 -0.55 4.96 -11.60
C LYS A 89 -0.61 5.58 -10.22
N VAL A 90 0.35 5.23 -9.37
CA VAL A 90 0.53 5.85 -8.05
C VAL A 90 1.94 6.43 -7.99
N ALA A 91 2.04 7.72 -7.67
CA ALA A 91 3.32 8.41 -7.47
C ALA A 91 3.32 9.15 -6.14
N SER A 92 4.47 9.20 -5.45
CA SER A 92 4.64 10.03 -4.26
C SER A 92 5.15 11.41 -4.67
N THR A 93 4.24 12.39 -4.74
CA THR A 93 4.53 13.73 -5.27
C THR A 93 4.35 14.80 -4.20
N LYS A 94 5.20 15.81 -4.20
CA LYS A 94 5.05 16.98 -3.32
C LYS A 94 3.86 17.82 -3.78
N VAL A 95 2.95 18.14 -2.86
CA VAL A 95 1.79 19.00 -3.11
C VAL A 95 2.21 20.46 -2.96
N THR A 96 1.99 21.28 -3.99
CA THR A 96 2.28 22.72 -3.99
C THR A 96 1.13 23.50 -4.62
N VAL A 97 0.90 24.71 -4.13
CA VAL A 97 -0.08 25.67 -4.67
C VAL A 97 0.59 27.04 -4.71
N SER A 98 0.52 27.74 -5.84
CA SER A 98 1.10 29.09 -5.96
C SER A 98 0.19 30.16 -5.35
N GLU A 99 0.78 31.28 -4.95
CA GLU A 99 0.05 32.42 -4.40
C GLU A 99 -0.95 33.01 -5.41
N ASP A 100 -0.62 33.02 -6.70
CA ASP A 100 -1.55 33.46 -7.75
C ASP A 100 -2.82 32.61 -7.81
N VAL A 101 -2.70 31.28 -7.64
CA VAL A 101 -3.85 30.38 -7.57
C VAL A 101 -4.63 30.63 -6.30
N ALA A 102 -3.94 30.85 -5.16
CA ALA A 102 -4.59 31.17 -3.89
C ALA A 102 -5.39 32.49 -3.96
N ALA A 103 -4.84 33.53 -4.60
CA ALA A 103 -5.52 34.82 -4.79
C ALA A 103 -6.79 34.68 -5.64
N LYS A 104 -6.73 33.88 -6.71
CA LYS A 104 -7.93 33.56 -7.53
C LYS A 104 -8.99 32.81 -6.72
N LYS A 105 -8.58 31.85 -5.88
CA LYS A 105 -9.51 31.14 -4.99
C LYS A 105 -10.08 32.03 -3.90
N LEU A 106 -9.33 32.98 -3.38
CA LEU A 106 -9.87 33.98 -2.46
C LEU A 106 -10.96 34.82 -3.13
N GLN A 107 -10.76 35.24 -4.38
CA GLN A 107 -11.79 35.96 -5.14
C GLN A 107 -13.08 35.14 -5.33
N GLU A 108 -12.96 33.83 -5.55
CA GLU A 108 -14.12 32.92 -5.60
C GLU A 108 -14.82 32.80 -4.24
N PHE A 109 -14.08 32.70 -3.14
CA PHE A 109 -14.63 32.33 -1.82
C PHE A 109 -15.16 33.51 -1.00
N ILE A 110 -14.58 34.71 -1.13
CA ILE A 110 -14.83 35.85 -0.25
C ILE A 110 -16.29 36.33 -0.26
N GLY A 111 -17.03 36.06 -1.34
CA GLY A 111 -18.41 36.47 -1.46
C GLY A 111 -19.37 35.66 -0.59
N PHE A 112 -19.03 34.42 -0.22
CA PHE A 112 -19.87 33.46 0.52
C PHE A 112 -21.31 33.26 0.00
N LYS A 113 -21.66 33.85 -1.15
CA LYS A 113 -22.99 33.84 -1.76
C LYS A 113 -23.20 32.62 -2.66
N GLU A 114 -22.13 32.15 -3.28
CA GLU A 114 -22.14 31.03 -4.21
C GLU A 114 -21.52 29.78 -3.59
N LYS A 115 -21.97 28.61 -4.02
CA LYS A 115 -21.39 27.29 -3.74
C LYS A 115 -21.61 26.39 -4.95
N GLY A 116 -20.97 25.22 -4.98
CA GLY A 116 -21.32 24.17 -5.94
C GLY A 116 -22.78 23.74 -5.79
N LEU A 117 -23.31 22.95 -6.72
CA LEU A 117 -24.68 22.42 -6.63
C LEU A 117 -24.86 21.54 -5.39
N ASP A 118 -23.88 20.68 -5.11
CA ASP A 118 -23.94 19.70 -4.03
C ASP A 118 -23.80 20.29 -2.64
N GLY A 119 -24.55 19.74 -1.68
CA GLY A 119 -24.49 20.09 -0.26
C GLY A 119 -25.44 21.23 0.15
N SER A 120 -25.79 21.26 1.43
CA SER A 120 -26.65 22.32 1.98
C SER A 120 -25.92 23.66 2.12
N VAL A 121 -26.68 24.75 2.14
CA VAL A 121 -26.15 26.09 2.44
C VAL A 121 -25.97 26.22 3.96
N ILE A 122 -24.73 26.34 4.42
CA ILE A 122 -24.38 26.38 5.86
C ILE A 122 -23.86 27.74 6.36
N ARG A 123 -24.03 28.81 5.57
CA ARG A 123 -23.58 30.15 5.97
C ARG A 123 -24.49 30.78 7.01
N LYS A 124 -23.90 31.49 7.97
CA LYS A 124 -24.65 32.31 8.92
C LYS A 124 -25.25 33.50 8.18
N LYS A 125 -26.54 33.76 8.42
CA LYS A 125 -27.29 34.86 7.80
C LYS A 125 -26.78 36.22 8.28
#